data_AF-A0A3N7J722-F1
#
_entry.id   AF-A0A3N7J722-F1
#
_cell.length_a   1.000
_cell.length_b   1.000
_cell.length_c   1.000
_cell.angle_alpha   90.00
_cell.angle_beta   90.00
_cell.angle_gamma   90.00
#
_symmetry.space_group_name_H-M   'P 1'
#
loop_
_entity.id
_entity.type
_entity.pdbx_description
1 polymer ?
#
loop_
_entity_poly.entity_id
_entity_poly.type
_entity_poly.pdbx_seq_one_letter_code
_entity_poly.pdbx_strand_id
1 'polypeptide(L)' 'MIPANFNYLGGLNKGGGFKFGDPATGGRNQILLESGNPKSLDPLHSGPYIKLNNSGAFEERIPLRGNPALNIGR' A
#
# COMPACT_ATOMS: atom_id res chain seq x y z
N MET A 1 6.31 -1.65 13.73
CA MET A 1 5.15 -2.15 14.49
C MET A 1 4.05 -2.47 13.47
N ILE A 2 3.61 -3.72 13.38
CA ILE A 2 2.53 -4.13 12.47
C ILE A 2 1.22 -3.98 13.25
N PRO A 3 0.18 -3.31 12.72
CA PRO A 3 -1.09 -3.18 13.43
C PRO A 3 -1.63 -4.58 13.76
N ALA A 4 -2.03 -4.80 15.02
CA ALA A 4 -2.46 -6.11 15.52
C ALA A 4 -3.65 -6.73 14.75
N ASN A 5 -4.34 -5.92 13.94
CA ASN A 5 -5.57 -6.29 13.24
C ASN A 5 -5.32 -6.76 11.79
N PHE A 6 -4.07 -6.83 11.34
CA PHE A 6 -3.71 -7.27 10.00
C PHE A 6 -2.71 -8.42 10.01
N ASN A 7 -2.93 -9.39 9.12
CA ASN A 7 -1.99 -10.48 8.90
C ASN A 7 -0.85 -9.99 8.01
N TYR A 8 0.38 -10.03 8.50
CA TYR A 8 1.55 -9.80 7.64
C TYR A 8 1.72 -10.97 6.68
N LEU A 9 1.65 -10.69 5.38
CA LEU A 9 1.73 -11.71 4.34
C LEU A 9 3.12 -11.78 3.67
N GLY A 10 4.05 -10.90 4.05
CA GLY A 10 5.42 -10.89 3.54
C GLY A 10 5.78 -9.64 2.72
N GLY A 11 6.99 -9.67 2.17
CA GLY A 11 7.50 -8.63 1.27
C GLY A 11 6.93 -8.74 -0.15
N LEU A 12 6.92 -7.63 -0.89
CA LEU A 12 6.51 -7.59 -2.29
C LEU A 12 7.70 -7.80 -3.22
N ASN A 13 7.56 -8.73 -4.18
CA ASN A 13 8.61 -9.07 -5.15
C ASN A 13 8.87 -7.96 -6.18
N LYS A 14 7.82 -7.27 -6.65
CA LYS A 14 7.90 -6.19 -7.65
C LYS A 14 7.64 -4.86 -6.95
N GLY A 15 8.50 -3.86 -7.20
CA GLY A 15 8.37 -2.53 -6.61
C GLY A 15 8.78 -2.43 -5.13
N GLY A 16 9.12 -3.57 -4.50
CA GLY A 16 9.47 -3.65 -3.08
C GLY A 16 8.33 -3.27 -2.15
N GLY A 17 8.53 -3.51 -0.85
CA GLY A 17 7.57 -3.13 0.19
C GLY A 17 6.90 -4.31 0.87
N PHE A 18 5.71 -4.08 1.43
CA PHE A 18 5.07 -4.99 2.38
C PHE A 18 3.60 -5.25 2.03
N LYS A 19 3.13 -6.45 2.33
CA LYS A 19 1.76 -6.89 2.11
C LYS A 19 1.09 -7.27 3.43
N PHE A 20 -0.13 -6.76 3.63
CA PHE A 20 -0.95 -7.05 4.78
C PHE A 20 -2.33 -7.54 4.31
N GLY A 21 -2.84 -8.60 4.92
CA GLY A 21 -4.15 -9.17 4.63
C GLY A 21 -5.14 -8.91 5.75
N ASP A 22 -6.38 -8.62 5.40
CA ASP A 22 -7.49 -8.55 6.35
C ASP A 22 -7.84 -9.97 6.85
N PRO A 23 -7.66 -10.28 8.14
CA PRO A 23 -7.98 -11.59 8.68
C PRO A 23 -9.47 -11.94 8.56
N ALA A 24 -10.38 -10.95 8.59
CA ALA A 24 -11.83 -11.20 8.50
C ALA A 24 -12.24 -11.78 7.14
N THR A 25 -11.44 -11.57 6.10
CA THR A 25 -11.68 -12.09 4.75
C THR A 25 -10.78 -13.28 4.39
N GLY A 26 -10.05 -13.83 5.36
CA GLY A 26 -9.00 -14.82 5.09
C GLY A 26 -7.87 -14.28 4.22
N GLY A 27 -7.62 -12.96 4.26
CA GLY A 27 -6.58 -12.28 3.49
C GLY A 27 -6.94 -12.03 2.02
N ARG A 28 -8.21 -12.15 1.62
CA ARG A 28 -8.68 -11.77 0.28
C ARG A 28 -8.57 -10.26 0.06
N ASN A 29 -8.94 -9.48 1.07
CA ASN A 29 -8.73 -8.04 1.07
C ASN A 29 -7.34 -7.74 1.62
N GLN A 30 -6.60 -6.88 0.91
CA GLN A 30 -5.19 -6.66 1.19
C GLN A 30 -4.84 -5.18 1.07
N ILE A 31 -3.95 -4.74 1.94
CA ILE A 31 -3.30 -3.44 1.86
C ILE A 31 -1.84 -3.71 1.52
N LEU A 32 -1.36 -3.10 0.45
CA LEU A 32 0.02 -3.19 0.01
C LEU A 32 0.68 -1.82 0.19
N LEU A 33 1.80 -1.79 0.88
CA LEU A 33 2.68 -0.62 0.96
C LEU A 33 3.82 -0.85 -0.03
N GLU A 34 3.82 -0.11 -1.14
CA GLU A 34 4.87 -0.20 -2.16
C GLU A 34 5.78 1.02 -2.11
N SER A 35 7.08 0.80 -2.33
CA SER A 35 8.06 1.89 -2.39
C SER A 35 7.93 2.75 -3.66
N GLY A 36 7.31 2.19 -4.70
CA GLY A 36 7.20 2.80 -6.02
C GLY A 36 8.50 2.79 -6.82
N ASN A 37 8.48 3.50 -7.94
CA ASN A 37 9.61 3.67 -8.84
C ASN A 37 10.00 5.16 -8.89
N PRO A 38 11.13 5.56 -8.28
CA PRO A 38 11.54 6.97 -8.24
C PRO A 38 11.85 7.58 -9.63
N LYS A 39 11.99 6.74 -10.67
CA LYS A 39 12.17 7.19 -12.06
C LYS A 39 10.84 7.35 -12.82
N SER A 40 9.71 6.99 -12.22
CA SER A 40 8.40 7.14 -12.85
C SER A 40 8.04 8.62 -12.98
N LEU A 41 7.63 9.04 -14.18
CA LEU A 41 7.09 10.38 -14.43
C LEU A 41 5.64 10.52 -13.94
N ASP A 42 4.92 9.40 -13.79
CA ASP A 42 3.60 9.38 -13.17
C ASP A 42 3.74 9.51 -11.65
N PRO A 43 3.21 10.60 -11.04
CA PRO A 43 3.27 10.82 -9.60
C PRO A 43 2.70 9.65 -8.78
N LEU A 44 1.68 8.97 -9.30
CA LEU A 44 1.00 7.85 -8.64
C LEU A 44 1.91 6.64 -8.41
N HIS A 45 2.97 6.52 -9.22
CA HIS A 45 3.93 5.41 -9.17
C HIS A 45 5.33 5.85 -8.74
N SER A 46 5.55 7.16 -8.57
CA SER A 46 6.88 7.76 -8.36
C SER A 46 7.44 7.59 -6.94
N GLY A 47 6.58 7.53 -5.94
CA GLY A 47 6.97 7.50 -4.53
C GLY A 47 6.34 6.33 -3.78
N PRO A 48 6.45 6.29 -2.44
CA PRO A 48 5.72 5.31 -1.68
C PRO A 48 4.21 5.55 -1.82
N TYR A 49 3.45 4.48 -2.02
CA TYR A 49 2.00 4.52 -2.14
C TYR A 49 1.36 3.26 -1.54
N ILE A 50 0.09 3.39 -1.16
CA ILE A 50 -0.73 2.26 -0.74
C ILE A 50 -1.50 1.75 -1.97
N LYS A 51 -1.54 0.43 -2.16
CA LYS A 51 -2.57 -0.21 -3.01
C LYS A 51 -3.61 -0.88 -2.15
N LEU A 52 -4.86 -0.69 -2.52
CA LEU A 52 -5.99 -1.44 -1.97
C LEU A 52 -6.33 -2.58 -2.93
N ASN A 53 -6.35 -3.80 -2.40
CA ASN A 53 -6.88 -4.95 -3.09
C ASN A 53 -8.18 -5.38 -2.40
N ASN A 54 -9.26 -5.44 -3.18
CA ASN A 54 -10.54 -5.93 -2.73
C ASN A 54 -10.86 -7.20 -3.51
N SER A 55 -10.79 -8.36 -2.84
CA SER A 55 -11.10 -9.66 -3.42
C SER A 55 -10.39 -9.97 -4.76
N GLY A 56 -9.14 -9.52 -4.92
CA GLY A 56 -8.31 -9.76 -6.10
C GLY A 56 -8.21 -8.58 -7.07
N ALA A 57 -9.11 -7.60 -7.00
CA ALA A 57 -9.04 -6.38 -7.81
C ALA A 57 -8.22 -5.30 -7.10
N PHE A 58 -7.24 -4.71 -7.79
CA PHE A 58 -6.54 -3.52 -7.29
C PHE A 58 -7.33 -2.28 -7.68
N GLU A 59 -8.09 -1.75 -6.74
CA GLU A 59 -9.07 -0.70 -7.01
C GLU A 59 -8.44 0.70 -6.96
N GLU A 60 -7.49 0.93 -6.05
CA GLU A 60 -7.00 2.28 -5.81
C GLU A 60 -5.52 2.31 -5.42
N ARG A 61 -4.87 3.41 -5.82
CA ARG A 61 -3.52 3.78 -5.38
C ARG A 61 -3.58 5.13 -4.68
N ILE A 62 -3.04 5.16 -3.46
CA ILE A 62 -2.99 6.39 -2.66
C ILE A 62 -1.52 6.78 -2.50
N PRO A 63 -1.04 7.83 -3.19
CA PRO A 63 0.32 8.30 -3.00
C PRO A 63 0.48 8.79 -1.56
N LEU A 64 1.60 8.44 -0.93
CA LEU A 64 1.91 8.88 0.44
C LEU A 64 2.78 10.13 0.43
N ARG A 65 3.75 10.19 -0.49
CA ARG A 65 4.61 11.36 -0.64
C ARG A 65 3.82 12.51 -1.27
N GLY A 66 3.84 13.67 -0.63
CA GLY A 66 3.21 14.89 -1.13
C GLY A 66 1.68 14.91 -1.02
N ASN A 67 1.07 13.91 -0.38
CA ASN A 67 -0.38 13.88 -0.17
C ASN A 67 -0.77 14.86 0.95
N PRO A 68 -1.51 15.94 0.64
CA PRO A 68 -1.85 16.97 1.62
C PRO A 68 -2.79 16.45 2.72
N ALA A 69 -3.59 15.41 2.44
CA ALA A 69 -4.49 14.81 3.44
C ALA A 69 -3.72 14.10 4.57
N LEU A 70 -2.47 13.69 4.32
CA LEU A 70 -1.60 13.07 5.33
C LEU A 70 -0.78 14.10 6.10
N ASN A 71 -0.87 15.39 5.77
CA ASN A 71 -0.22 16.48 6.48
C ASN A 71 -1.06 16.90 7.72
N ILE A 72 -1.36 15.93 8.58
CA ILE A 72 -2.07 16.09 9.84
C ILE A 72 -1.05 16.45 10.94
N GLY A 73 -0.79 17.74 11.11
CA GLY A 73 0.14 18.24 12.13
C GLY A 73 0.94 19.50 11.78
N ARG A 74 0.54 20.22 10.73
CA ARG A 74 0.91 21.64 10.58
C ARG A 74 -0.25 22.52 11.00
#